data_AF-A0A848LI74-F1
#
_entry.id   AF-A0A848LI74-F1
#
_cell.length_a   1.000
_cell.length_b   1.000
_cell.length_c   1.000
_cell.angle_alpha   90.00
_cell.angle_beta   90.00
_cell.angle_gamma   90.00
#
_symmetry.space_group_name_H-M   'P 1'
#
loop_
_entity.id
_entity.type
_entity.pdbx_description
1 polymer ?
#
loop_
_entity_poly.entity_id
_entity_poly.type
_entity_poly.pdbx_seq_one_letter_code
_entity_poly.pdbx_strand_id
1 'polypeptide(L)'
;MLSPELRDAVVRLFDEKGLLEAVLHVRRGTGAGLAEADAAVRAVLHEAGRLPVSPRGETSVELLAVGPLGPSVVELLDYDAERYTGVPDGTKVITRLFDVYGNDEESRELAACLGADVWDFNTHALDPWRADLDALSRLAGGDDVLVRRFSKLRAAGFRFFFRVLPP
;
A
#
# COMPACT_ATOMS: atom_id res chain seq x y z
N MET A 1 17.14 -9.41 21.69
CA MET A 1 16.69 -8.10 22.22
C MET A 1 17.85 -7.13 22.10
N LEU A 2 17.59 -5.89 21.62
CA LEU A 2 18.61 -4.84 21.51
C LEU A 2 19.00 -4.33 22.91
N SER A 3 20.26 -3.93 23.09
CA SER A 3 20.72 -3.31 24.36
C SER A 3 20.05 -1.93 24.54
N PRO A 4 19.92 -1.44 25.79
CA PRO A 4 19.39 -0.11 26.05
C PRO A 4 20.11 1.00 25.26
N GLU A 5 21.45 0.98 25.18
CA GLU A 5 22.19 2.01 24.45
C GLU A 5 21.88 1.98 22.94
N LEU A 6 21.71 0.77 22.39
CA LEU A 6 21.40 0.58 20.98
C LEU A 6 19.95 1.02 20.66
N ARG A 7 19.03 0.84 21.61
CA ARG A 7 17.64 1.32 21.49
C ARG A 7 17.57 2.85 21.44
N ASP A 8 18.30 3.53 22.31
CA ASP A 8 18.37 5.00 22.31
C ASP A 8 19.01 5.53 21.01
N ALA A 9 20.06 4.87 20.53
CA ALA A 9 20.69 5.20 19.25
C ALA A 9 19.73 5.03 18.06
N VAL A 10 18.89 4.00 18.07
CA VAL A 10 17.86 3.77 17.04
C VAL A 10 16.85 4.91 16.99
N VAL A 11 16.30 5.32 18.14
CA VAL A 11 15.31 6.42 18.19
C VAL A 11 15.94 7.72 17.67
N ARG A 12 17.16 8.04 18.15
CA ARG A 12 17.86 9.25 17.70
C ARG A 12 18.15 9.22 16.20
N LEU A 13 18.65 8.11 15.67
CA LEU A 13 18.97 7.99 14.24
C LEU A 13 17.72 8.05 13.37
N PHE A 14 16.60 7.49 13.84
CA PHE A 14 15.33 7.62 13.17
C PHE A 14 14.88 9.08 13.11
N ASP A 15 14.90 9.79 14.23
CA ASP A 15 14.51 11.19 14.33
C ASP A 15 15.41 12.10 13.45
N GLU A 16 16.70 11.80 13.33
CA GLU A 16 17.67 12.60 12.57
C GLU A 16 17.77 12.25 11.07
N LYS A 17 17.65 10.96 10.72
CA LYS A 17 18.05 10.42 9.41
C LYS A 17 17.04 9.45 8.78
N GLY A 18 15.98 9.11 9.51
CA GLY A 18 14.93 8.21 9.04
C GLY A 18 15.21 6.72 9.22
N LEU A 19 14.22 5.91 8.84
CA LEU A 19 14.15 4.48 9.13
C LEU A 19 15.31 3.67 8.55
N LEU A 20 15.71 3.95 7.31
CA LEU A 20 16.75 3.18 6.63
C LEU A 20 18.07 3.23 7.40
N GLU A 21 18.48 4.41 7.87
CA GLU A 21 19.73 4.58 8.62
C GLU A 21 19.67 3.89 9.99
N ALA A 22 18.52 3.91 10.67
CA ALA A 22 18.33 3.17 11.91
C ALA A 22 18.46 1.65 11.71
N VAL A 23 17.86 1.10 10.65
CA VAL A 23 17.96 -0.33 10.28
C VAL A 23 19.39 -0.72 9.94
N LEU A 24 20.09 0.08 9.13
CA LEU A 24 21.49 -0.16 8.79
C LEU A 24 22.40 -0.12 10.03
N HIS A 25 22.14 0.79 10.97
CA HIS A 25 22.89 0.90 12.21
C HIS A 25 22.76 -0.37 13.07
N VAL A 26 21.54 -0.86 13.29
CA VAL A 26 21.30 -2.10 14.02
C VAL A 26 21.94 -3.29 13.33
N ARG A 27 21.81 -3.38 12.00
CA ARG A 27 22.41 -4.46 11.22
C ARG A 27 23.93 -4.52 11.39
N ARG A 28 24.61 -3.36 11.33
CA ARG A 28 26.06 -3.25 11.51
C ARG A 28 26.50 -3.54 12.94
N GLY A 29 25.73 -3.10 13.93
CA GLY A 29 26.05 -3.27 15.35
C GLY A 29 25.80 -4.68 15.90
N THR A 30 24.88 -5.43 15.28
CA THR A 30 24.45 -6.75 15.78
C THR A 30 24.81 -7.92 14.87
N GLY A 31 25.11 -7.65 13.59
CA GLY A 31 25.32 -8.68 12.57
C GLY A 31 24.03 -9.35 12.07
N ALA A 32 22.85 -8.86 12.48
CA ALA A 32 21.56 -9.44 12.11
C ALA A 32 21.27 -9.42 10.59
N GLY A 33 20.34 -10.27 10.14
CA GLY A 33 19.78 -10.18 8.79
C GLY A 33 18.98 -8.88 8.58
N LEU A 34 18.71 -8.50 7.32
CA LEU A 34 17.96 -7.26 7.03
C LEU A 34 16.54 -7.29 7.64
N ALA A 35 15.82 -8.40 7.48
CA ALA A 35 14.47 -8.56 8.02
C ALA A 35 14.47 -8.53 9.56
N GLU A 36 15.46 -9.17 10.20
CA GLU A 36 15.61 -9.17 11.66
C GLU A 36 15.95 -7.78 12.19
N ALA A 37 16.83 -7.05 11.50
CA ALA A 37 17.19 -5.68 11.86
C ALA A 37 16.00 -4.72 11.70
N ASP A 38 15.22 -4.85 10.62
CA ASP A 38 14.01 -4.06 10.40
C ASP A 38 12.97 -4.32 11.50
N ALA A 39 12.68 -5.59 11.80
CA ALA A 39 11.75 -5.97 12.85
C ALA A 39 12.19 -5.45 14.23
N ALA A 40 13.48 -5.55 14.55
CA ALA A 40 14.02 -5.05 15.83
C ALA A 40 13.95 -3.52 15.94
N VAL A 41 14.23 -2.78 14.87
CA VAL A 41 14.11 -1.32 14.84
C VAL A 41 12.66 -0.88 14.97
N ARG A 42 11.75 -1.48 14.20
CA ARG A 42 10.32 -1.14 14.27
C ARG A 42 9.74 -1.38 15.67
N ALA A 43 10.09 -2.48 16.32
CA ALA A 43 9.67 -2.74 17.70
C ALA A 43 10.09 -1.61 18.66
N VAL A 44 11.34 -1.13 18.56
CA VAL A 44 11.83 -0.01 19.38
C VAL A 44 11.09 1.27 19.07
N LEU A 45 10.86 1.57 17.79
CA LEU A 45 10.18 2.81 17.39
C LEU A 45 8.70 2.82 17.76
N HIS A 46 8.01 1.67 17.74
CA HIS A 46 6.65 1.55 18.28
C HIS A 46 6.63 1.77 19.80
N GLU A 47 7.53 1.14 20.54
CA GLU A 47 7.65 1.33 22.00
C GLU A 47 7.97 2.80 22.36
N ALA A 48 8.70 3.51 21.50
CA ALA A 48 9.00 4.93 21.65
C ALA A 48 7.91 5.88 21.09
N GLY A 49 6.81 5.35 20.55
CA GLY A 49 5.73 6.15 19.95
C GLY A 49 6.14 6.94 18.70
N ARG A 50 7.20 6.51 18.00
CA ARG A 50 7.73 7.13 16.78
C ARG A 50 7.14 6.57 15.50
N LEU A 51 6.66 5.33 15.58
CA LEU A 51 5.79 4.75 14.57
C LEU A 51 4.41 4.58 15.18
N PRO A 52 3.33 4.86 14.42
CA PRO A 52 1.98 4.54 14.87
C PRO A 52 1.96 3.07 15.27
N VAL A 53 1.36 2.74 16.42
CA VAL A 53 1.16 1.34 16.79
C VAL A 53 0.20 0.79 15.76
N SER A 54 0.75 0.09 14.76
CA SER A 54 -0.02 -0.81 13.92
C SER A 54 -0.43 -1.94 14.86
N PRO A 55 -1.71 -2.05 15.28
CA PRO A 55 -2.18 -3.22 16.00
C PRO A 55 -1.66 -4.46 15.26
N ARG A 56 -0.81 -5.24 15.93
CA ARG A 56 -0.22 -6.46 15.38
C ARG A 56 -1.29 -7.27 14.63
N GLY A 57 -1.06 -7.55 13.35
CA GLY A 57 -2.01 -8.30 12.52
C GLY A 57 -2.80 -7.45 11.51
N GLU A 58 -2.37 -6.23 11.19
CA GLU A 58 -3.00 -5.44 10.13
C GLU A 58 -2.79 -6.12 8.77
N THR A 59 -3.80 -6.91 8.41
CA THR A 59 -4.09 -7.28 7.04
C THR A 59 -4.16 -6.02 6.20
N SER A 60 -3.17 -5.78 5.33
CA SER A 60 -3.26 -4.68 4.39
C SER A 60 -3.90 -5.15 3.10
N VAL A 61 -4.69 -4.27 2.50
CA VAL A 61 -5.40 -4.55 1.25
C VAL A 61 -4.95 -3.56 0.20
N GLU A 62 -4.55 -4.11 -0.95
CA GLU A 62 -4.20 -3.34 -2.14
C GLU A 62 -5.23 -3.55 -3.24
N LEU A 63 -5.65 -2.45 -3.88
CA LEU A 63 -6.38 -2.48 -5.14
C LEU A 63 -5.43 -2.12 -6.29
N LEU A 64 -5.08 -3.12 -7.09
CA LEU A 64 -4.25 -2.96 -8.28
C LEU A 64 -5.12 -2.78 -9.52
N ALA A 65 -4.68 -1.93 -10.45
CA ALA A 65 -5.26 -1.87 -11.78
C ALA A 65 -4.20 -2.18 -12.85
N VAL A 66 -4.54 -3.05 -13.80
CA VAL A 66 -3.67 -3.47 -14.90
C VAL A 66 -4.36 -3.23 -16.23
N GLY A 67 -3.73 -2.44 -17.09
CA GLY A 67 -4.34 -1.99 -18.34
C GLY A 67 -3.32 -1.47 -19.35
N PRO A 68 -3.78 -1.09 -20.55
CA PRO A 68 -2.92 -0.46 -21.53
C PRO A 68 -2.55 0.96 -21.10
N LEU A 69 -1.28 1.30 -21.26
CA LEU A 69 -0.82 2.69 -21.23
C LEU A 69 -1.45 3.42 -22.41
N GLY A 70 -1.87 4.65 -22.16
CA GLY A 70 -2.25 5.58 -23.21
C GLY A 70 -2.38 7.01 -22.68
N PRO A 71 -2.49 8.00 -23.56
CA PRO A 71 -2.43 9.42 -23.17
C PRO A 71 -3.47 9.81 -22.11
N SER A 72 -4.65 9.18 -22.14
CA SER A 72 -5.75 9.48 -21.21
C SER A 72 -5.57 8.91 -19.81
N VAL A 73 -4.62 8.00 -19.59
CA VAL A 73 -4.40 7.34 -18.30
C VAL A 73 -3.07 7.70 -17.63
N VAL A 74 -2.12 8.34 -18.33
CA VAL A 74 -0.79 8.67 -17.79
C VAL A 74 -0.87 9.42 -16.47
N GLU A 75 -1.71 10.45 -16.37
CA GLU A 75 -1.91 11.25 -15.14
C GLU A 75 -2.58 10.46 -14.00
N LEU A 76 -3.03 9.23 -14.26
CA LEU A 76 -3.67 8.35 -13.29
C LEU A 76 -2.72 7.27 -12.78
N LEU A 77 -1.47 7.23 -13.22
CA LEU A 77 -0.50 6.21 -12.84
C LEU A 77 0.38 6.67 -11.66
N ASP A 78 1.15 5.74 -11.10
CA ASP A 78 1.94 5.97 -9.86
C ASP A 78 3.17 6.88 -10.06
N TYR A 79 3.54 7.17 -11.31
CA TYR A 79 4.72 7.95 -11.66
C TYR A 79 4.34 9.14 -12.53
N ASP A 80 5.16 10.18 -12.52
CA ASP A 80 4.97 11.35 -13.39
C ASP A 80 5.07 10.98 -14.88
N ALA A 81 4.42 11.78 -15.73
CA ALA A 81 4.31 11.53 -17.17
C ALA A 81 5.67 11.35 -17.87
N GLU A 82 6.71 12.04 -17.40
CA GLU A 82 8.06 11.97 -17.95
C GLU A 82 8.63 10.55 -17.88
N ARG A 83 8.26 9.78 -16.85
CA ARG A 83 8.71 8.38 -16.67
C ARG A 83 8.15 7.43 -17.72
N TYR A 84 7.07 7.82 -18.40
CA TYR A 84 6.46 7.05 -19.49
C TYR A 84 6.85 7.57 -20.88
N THR A 85 7.73 8.57 -20.97
CA THR A 85 8.22 9.09 -22.25
C THR A 85 8.92 7.98 -23.04
N GLY A 86 8.47 7.75 -24.27
CA GLY A 86 9.03 6.74 -25.16
C GLY A 86 8.54 5.31 -24.90
N VAL A 87 7.68 5.09 -23.90
CA VAL A 87 6.98 3.81 -23.73
C VAL A 87 5.91 3.71 -24.83
N PRO A 88 5.86 2.62 -25.61
CA PRO A 88 4.87 2.47 -26.66
C PRO A 88 3.43 2.51 -26.14
N ASP A 89 2.53 3.15 -26.89
CA ASP A 89 1.09 3.14 -26.62
C ASP A 89 0.55 1.71 -26.58
N GLY A 90 -0.37 1.43 -25.66
CA GLY A 90 -0.89 0.09 -25.42
C GLY A 90 -0.03 -0.83 -24.55
N THR A 91 1.19 -0.41 -24.16
CA THR A 91 2.05 -1.19 -23.25
C THR A 91 1.31 -1.48 -21.94
N LYS A 92 1.36 -2.73 -21.44
CA LYS A 92 0.73 -3.08 -20.17
C LYS A 92 1.42 -2.38 -19.01
N VAL A 93 0.65 -1.65 -18.21
CA VAL A 93 1.10 -0.97 -16.98
C VAL A 93 0.27 -1.43 -15.78
N ILE A 94 0.86 -1.29 -14.60
CA ILE A 94 0.25 -1.61 -13.31
C ILE A 94 0.29 -0.33 -12.46
N THR A 95 -0.79 -0.04 -11.74
CA THR A 95 -0.88 1.10 -10.83
C THR A 95 -1.67 0.72 -9.59
N ARG A 96 -1.32 1.31 -8.45
CA ARG A 96 -2.02 1.12 -7.17
C ARG A 96 -3.06 2.22 -7.00
N LEU A 97 -4.31 1.83 -6.79
CA LEU A 97 -5.40 2.79 -6.55
C LEU A 97 -5.57 3.13 -5.08
N PHE A 98 -5.38 2.14 -4.21
CA PHE A 98 -5.64 2.27 -2.79
C PHE A 98 -4.83 1.26 -2.00
N ASP A 99 -4.30 1.70 -0.86
CA ASP A 99 -3.70 0.86 0.18
C ASP A 99 -4.45 1.15 1.50
N VAL A 100 -5.23 0.20 2.02
CA VAL A 100 -5.78 0.30 3.40
C VAL A 100 -4.73 -0.29 4.33
N TYR A 101 -4.23 0.53 5.25
CA TYR A 101 -3.54 0.05 6.45
C TYR A 101 -4.56 0.09 7.57
N GLY A 102 -5.22 -1.04 7.81
CA GLY A 102 -6.37 -1.09 8.68
C GLY A 102 -6.59 -2.47 9.27
N ASN A 103 -7.58 -2.55 10.16
CA ASN A 103 -8.02 -3.81 10.73
C ASN A 103 -8.84 -4.62 9.71
N ASP A 104 -9.15 -5.88 10.05
CA ASP A 104 -9.92 -6.77 9.17
C ASP A 104 -11.33 -6.25 8.78
N GLU A 105 -11.88 -5.24 9.47
CA GLU A 105 -13.21 -4.68 9.21
C GLU A 105 -13.20 -3.76 7.98
N GLU A 106 -12.28 -2.80 7.92
CA GLU A 106 -12.14 -1.87 6.79
C GLU A 106 -11.81 -2.63 5.48
N SER A 107 -10.99 -3.68 5.60
CA SER A 107 -10.67 -4.58 4.49
C SER A 107 -11.91 -5.29 3.92
N ARG A 108 -12.84 -5.70 4.80
CA ARG A 108 -14.11 -6.33 4.40
C ARG A 108 -15.08 -5.33 3.80
N GLU A 109 -15.16 -4.13 4.36
CA GLU A 109 -16.00 -3.06 3.81
C GLU A 109 -15.54 -2.67 2.40
N LEU A 110 -14.23 -2.51 2.19
CA LEU A 110 -13.68 -2.21 0.87
C LEU A 110 -13.96 -3.34 -0.14
N ALA A 111 -13.74 -4.60 0.23
CA ALA A 111 -14.06 -5.74 -0.62
C ALA A 111 -15.54 -5.76 -1.00
N ALA A 112 -16.44 -5.52 -0.04
CA ALA A 112 -17.87 -5.45 -0.27
C ALA A 112 -18.24 -4.32 -1.26
N CYS A 113 -17.62 -3.13 -1.14
CA CYS A 113 -17.81 -2.03 -2.10
C CYS A 113 -17.40 -2.42 -3.52
N LEU A 114 -16.37 -3.26 -3.66
CA LEU A 114 -15.86 -3.73 -4.94
C LEU A 114 -16.58 -4.98 -5.47
N GLY A 115 -17.58 -5.49 -4.73
CA GLY A 115 -18.30 -6.72 -5.07
C GLY A 115 -17.46 -7.99 -4.92
N ALA A 116 -16.46 -7.96 -4.03
CA ALA A 116 -15.54 -9.05 -3.74
C ALA A 116 -15.80 -9.68 -2.36
N ASP A 117 -15.41 -10.94 -2.21
CA ASP A 117 -15.27 -11.58 -0.90
C ASP A 117 -13.78 -11.64 -0.54
N VAL A 118 -13.41 -11.07 0.62
CA VAL A 118 -12.01 -11.00 1.11
C VAL A 118 -11.36 -12.38 1.19
N TRP A 119 -12.15 -13.43 1.44
CA TRP A 119 -11.65 -14.79 1.62
C TRP A 119 -11.77 -15.66 0.37
N ASP A 120 -12.35 -15.14 -0.71
CA ASP A 120 -12.41 -15.87 -1.97
C ASP A 120 -11.13 -15.65 -2.79
N PHE A 121 -10.16 -16.55 -2.57
CA PHE A 121 -8.92 -16.63 -3.34
C PHE A 121 -9.12 -16.82 -4.86
N ASN A 122 -10.34 -17.10 -5.33
CA ASN A 122 -10.62 -17.15 -6.77
C ASN A 122 -11.04 -15.79 -7.34
N THR A 123 -11.36 -14.80 -6.50
CA THR A 123 -11.84 -13.47 -6.93
C THR A 123 -10.73 -12.42 -6.97
N HIS A 124 -9.52 -12.82 -7.39
CA HIS A 124 -8.43 -11.87 -7.54
C HIS A 124 -8.70 -10.85 -8.64
N ALA A 125 -9.50 -11.19 -9.66
CA ALA A 125 -9.93 -10.24 -10.68
C ALA A 125 -11.35 -9.76 -10.39
N LEU A 126 -11.49 -8.47 -10.14
CA LEU A 126 -12.77 -7.83 -9.85
C LEU A 126 -13.55 -7.57 -11.14
N ASP A 127 -14.88 -7.62 -11.06
CA ASP A 127 -15.75 -7.02 -12.06
C ASP A 127 -15.98 -5.54 -11.70
N PRO A 128 -15.32 -4.58 -12.38
CA PRO A 128 -15.40 -3.18 -12.00
C PRO A 128 -16.76 -2.53 -12.28
N TRP A 129 -17.67 -3.24 -12.95
CA TRP A 129 -19.05 -2.79 -13.18
C TRP A 129 -19.99 -3.13 -12.02
N ARG A 130 -19.57 -4.04 -11.13
CA ARG A 130 -20.31 -4.39 -9.92
C ARG A 130 -19.92 -3.54 -8.70
N ALA A 131 -18.91 -2.67 -8.83
CA ALA A 131 -18.47 -1.81 -7.76
C ALA A 131 -19.52 -0.75 -7.40
N ASP A 132 -19.83 -0.62 -6.11
CA ASP A 132 -20.64 0.44 -5.52
C ASP A 132 -19.76 1.69 -5.30
N LEU A 133 -19.82 2.61 -6.27
CA LEU A 133 -19.01 3.83 -6.25
C LEU A 133 -19.44 4.81 -5.16
N ASP A 134 -20.70 4.78 -4.74
CA ASP A 134 -21.19 5.64 -3.67
C ASP A 134 -20.67 5.14 -2.31
N ALA A 135 -20.64 3.83 -2.10
CA ALA A 135 -20.02 3.23 -0.94
C ALA A 135 -18.50 3.47 -0.91
N LEU A 136 -17.83 3.35 -2.05
CA LEU A 136 -16.40 3.64 -2.17
C LEU A 136 -16.07 5.12 -1.87
N SER A 137 -16.90 6.07 -2.32
CA SER A 137 -16.74 7.50 -1.99
C SER A 137 -16.89 7.74 -0.48
N ARG A 138 -17.90 7.12 0.15
CA ARG A 138 -18.10 7.22 1.62
C ARG A 138 -16.90 6.67 2.39
N LEU A 139 -16.36 5.53 1.98
CA LEU A 139 -15.20 4.90 2.62
C LEU A 139 -13.93 5.75 2.48
N ALA A 140 -13.78 6.48 1.37
CA ALA A 140 -12.72 7.46 1.16
C ALA A 140 -12.94 8.80 1.90
N GLY A 141 -13.86 8.86 2.87
CA GLY A 141 -14.17 10.09 3.63
C GLY A 141 -14.84 11.18 2.78
N GLY A 142 -15.48 10.81 1.66
CA GLY A 142 -16.07 11.73 0.69
C GLY A 142 -15.07 12.33 -0.29
N ASP A 143 -13.82 11.85 -0.31
CA ASP A 143 -12.85 12.22 -1.35
C ASP A 143 -13.12 11.46 -2.65
N ASP A 144 -13.69 12.19 -3.62
CA ASP A 144 -14.00 11.66 -4.94
C ASP A 144 -12.77 11.38 -5.81
N VAL A 145 -11.54 11.72 -5.40
CA VAL A 145 -10.32 11.46 -6.20
C VAL A 145 -10.18 9.98 -6.50
N LEU A 146 -10.36 9.11 -5.51
CA LEU A 146 -10.30 7.65 -5.69
C LEU A 146 -11.35 7.16 -6.68
N VAL A 147 -12.61 7.57 -6.49
CA VAL A 147 -13.74 7.16 -7.33
C VAL A 147 -13.57 7.66 -8.77
N ARG A 148 -13.08 8.88 -8.95
CA ARG A 148 -12.75 9.45 -10.27
C ARG A 148 -11.63 8.67 -10.94
N ARG A 149 -10.55 8.34 -10.22
CA ARG A 149 -9.43 7.56 -10.73
C ARG A 149 -9.87 6.15 -11.14
N PHE A 150 -10.61 5.46 -10.26
CA PHE A 150 -11.21 4.16 -10.54
C PHE A 150 -12.10 4.19 -11.79
N SER A 151 -13.00 5.16 -11.87
CA SER A 151 -13.93 5.30 -13.00
C SER A 151 -13.22 5.55 -14.33
N LYS A 152 -12.20 6.41 -14.34
CA LYS A 152 -11.40 6.67 -15.55
C LYS A 152 -10.61 5.45 -16.00
N LEU A 153 -9.97 4.73 -15.07
CA LEU A 153 -9.24 3.49 -15.39
C LEU A 153 -10.19 2.39 -15.88
N ARG A 154 -11.38 2.27 -15.29
CA ARG A 154 -12.43 1.35 -15.75
C ARG A 154 -12.85 1.66 -17.18
N ALA A 155 -13.11 2.93 -17.50
CA ALA A 155 -13.46 3.37 -18.84
C ALA A 155 -12.33 3.11 -19.87
N ALA A 156 -11.08 3.14 -19.43
CA ALA A 156 -9.90 2.81 -20.23
C ALA A 156 -9.64 1.28 -20.38
N GLY A 157 -10.52 0.43 -19.83
CA GLY A 157 -10.40 -1.03 -19.98
C GLY A 157 -9.36 -1.67 -19.06
N PHE A 158 -9.00 -1.01 -17.95
CA PHE A 158 -8.18 -1.63 -16.92
C PHE A 158 -8.96 -2.76 -16.23
N ARG A 159 -8.23 -3.83 -15.89
CA ARG A 159 -8.71 -4.88 -14.99
C ARG A 159 -8.24 -4.57 -13.58
N PHE A 160 -9.07 -4.89 -12.60
CA PHE A 160 -8.81 -4.57 -11.21
C PHE A 160 -8.56 -5.84 -10.42
N PHE A 161 -7.62 -5.77 -9.49
CA PHE A 161 -7.25 -6.90 -8.67
C PHE A 161 -7.22 -6.53 -7.21
N PHE A 162 -7.87 -7.35 -6.40
CA PHE A 162 -7.88 -7.22 -4.95
C PHE A 162 -6.84 -8.16 -4.36
N ARG A 163 -5.91 -7.60 -3.59
CA ARG A 163 -4.83 -8.36 -2.97
C ARG A 163 -4.83 -8.09 -1.48
N VAL A 164 -4.96 -9.17 -0.71
CA VAL A 164 -4.73 -9.17 0.73
C VAL A 164 -3.26 -9.49 0.97
N LEU A 165 -2.56 -8.61 1.67
CA LEU A 165 -1.20 -8.82 2.13
C LEU A 165 -1.23 -9.30 3.58
N PRO A 166 -0.56 -10.43 3.88
CA PRO A 166 -0.46 -10.91 5.25
C PRO A 166 0.37 -9.92 6.09
N PRO A 167 0.14 -9.89 7.41
CA PRO A 167 0.87 -9.04 8.36
C PRO A 167 2.36 -9.39 8.49
#